data_AF-A0A8X7XGI4-F1
#
_entry.id   AF-A0A8X7XGI4-F1
#
_cell.length_a   1.000
_cell.length_b   1.000
_cell.length_c   1.000
_cell.angle_alpha   90.00
_cell.angle_beta   90.00
_cell.angle_gamma   90.00
#
_symmetry.space_group_name_H-M   'P 1'
#
loop_
_entity.id
_entity.type
_entity.pdbx_description
1 polymer ?
#
loop_
_entity_poly.entity_id
_entity_poly.type
_entity_poly.pdbx_seq_one_letter_code
_entity_poly.pdbx_strand_id
1 'polypeptide(L)' 'MPEEVNIDSLLDLPSDEERARQLQDILHNCNNNTKVFIRELIFKLHGLQKQDVLHNSGIEPHN' A
#
# COMPACT_ATOMS: atom_id res chain seq x y z
N MET A 1 7.55 11.68 -17.62
CA MET A 1 7.59 10.41 -16.88
C MET A 1 6.32 10.35 -16.05
N PRO A 2 5.59 9.22 -16.00
CA PRO A 2 4.52 9.07 -15.02
C PRO A 2 5.10 9.19 -13.62
N GLU A 3 4.32 9.71 -12.68
CA GLU A 3 4.72 9.74 -11.28
C GLU A 3 4.76 8.30 -10.75
N GLU A 4 5.92 7.90 -10.21
CA GLU A 4 6.12 6.57 -9.65
C GLU A 4 5.57 6.52 -8.22
N VAL A 5 4.72 5.53 -7.93
CA VAL A 5 4.16 5.31 -6.61
C VAL A 5 5.07 4.35 -5.84
N ASN A 6 5.59 4.79 -4.70
CA ASN A 6 6.45 3.95 -3.86
C ASN A 6 5.61 3.08 -2.91
N ILE A 7 5.57 1.77 -3.18
CA ILE A 7 4.73 0.81 -2.45
C ILE A 7 5.24 0.62 -1.02
N ASP A 8 6.56 0.58 -0.81
CA ASP A 8 7.17 0.43 0.52
C ASP A 8 6.77 1.59 1.45
N SER A 9 6.76 2.83 0.94
CA SER A 9 6.31 3.99 1.71
C SER A 9 4.82 3.94 2.05
N LEU A 10 3.98 3.30 1.23
CA LEU A 10 2.56 3.09 1.55
C LEU A 10 2.36 1.97 2.58
N LEU A 11 3.24 0.96 2.58
CA LEU A 11 3.23 -0.11 3.58
C LEU A 11 3.66 0.39 4.96
N ASP A 12 4.56 1.38 5.02
CA ASP A 12 5.07 1.99 6.27
C ASP A 12 4.01 2.84 7.00
N LEU A 13 3.13 3.51 6.24
CA LEU A 13 2.06 4.31 6.83
C LEU A 13 1.19 3.46 7.74
N PRO A 14 0.72 3.96 8.90
CA PRO A 14 -0.07 3.16 9.85
C PRO A 14 -1.55 3.04 9.48
N SER A 15 -2.08 3.99 8.70
CA SER A 15 -3.53 4.09 8.43
C SER A 15 -3.86 4.20 6.95
N ASP A 16 -5.00 3.62 6.57
CA ASP A 16 -5.54 3.68 5.21
C ASP A 16 -5.85 5.11 4.76
N GLU A 17 -6.23 5.98 5.71
CA GLU A 17 -6.50 7.39 5.41
C GLU A 17 -5.24 8.14 4.97
N GLU A 18 -4.09 7.88 5.61
CA GLU A 18 -2.82 8.48 5.20
C GLU A 18 -2.36 7.93 3.86
N ARG A 19 -2.53 6.61 3.62
CA ARG A 19 -2.25 5.98 2.32
C ARG A 19 -3.08 6.60 1.21
N ALA A 20 -4.38 6.81 1.48
CA ALA A 20 -5.28 7.44 0.54
C ALA A 20 -4.85 8.88 0.22
N ARG A 21 -4.46 9.65 1.24
CA ARG A 21 -4.03 11.05 1.08
C ARG A 21 -2.74 11.14 0.26
N GLN A 22 -1.75 10.31 0.55
CA GLN A 22 -0.50 10.27 -0.22
C GLN A 22 -0.73 9.84 -1.67
N LEU A 23 -1.56 8.82 -1.91
CA LEU A 23 -1.93 8.42 -3.27
C LEU A 23 -2.71 9.50 -4.01
N GLN A 24 -3.56 10.25 -3.31
CA GLN A 24 -4.32 11.34 -3.92
C GLN A 24 -3.43 12.52 -4.31
N ASP A 25 -2.34 12.75 -3.57
CA ASP A 25 -1.32 13.75 -3.88
C ASP A 25 -0.50 13.34 -5.12
N ILE A 26 0.00 12.10 -5.16
CA ILE A 26 0.76 11.56 -6.31
C ILE A 26 -0.11 11.48 -7.57
N LEU A 27 -1.39 11.16 -7.41
CA LEU A 27 -2.34 11.05 -8.52
C LEU A 27 -3.11 12.34 -8.76
N HIS A 28 -2.76 13.44 -8.10
CA HIS A 28 -3.42 14.74 -8.27
C HIS A 28 -3.37 15.22 -9.73
N ASN A 29 -2.27 14.93 -10.41
CA ASN A 29 -2.07 15.34 -11.80
C ASN A 29 -2.78 14.42 -12.81
N CYS A 30 -3.42 13.34 -12.36
CA CYS A 30 -4.21 12.45 -13.19
C CYS A 30 -5.62 13.03 -13.40
N ASN A 31 -5.97 13.36 -14.64
CA ASN A 31 -7.28 13.92 -15.03
C ASN A 31 -8.46 12.92 -14.93
N ASN A 32 -8.24 11.73 -14.37
CA ASN A 32 -9.21 10.63 -14.36
C ASN A 32 -9.58 10.25 -12.93
N ASN A 33 -10.68 9.53 -12.75
CA ASN A 33 -11.23 9.24 -11.42
C ASN A 33 -10.36 8.23 -10.65
N THR A 34 -9.34 8.74 -9.96
CA THR A 34 -8.35 7.95 -9.21
C THR A 34 -8.87 7.40 -7.89
N LYS A 35 -10.05 7.84 -7.42
CA LYS A 35 -10.66 7.35 -6.17
C LYS A 35 -10.85 5.83 -6.14
N VAL A 36 -11.26 5.24 -7.28
CA VAL A 36 -11.46 3.79 -7.38
C VAL A 36 -10.12 3.06 -7.31
N PHE A 37 -9.12 3.57 -8.02
CA PHE A 37 -7.76 3.02 -8.01
C PHE A 37 -7.14 3.08 -6.61
N ILE A 38 -7.26 4.23 -5.93
CA ILE A 38 -6.74 4.44 -4.57
C ILE A 38 -7.35 3.40 -3.62
N ARG A 39 -8.67 3.21 -3.67
CA ARG A 39 -9.38 2.27 -2.78
C ARG A 39 -8.97 0.82 -3.04
N GLU A 40 -8.86 0.42 -4.30
CA GLU A 40 -8.38 -0.91 -4.68
C GLU A 40 -6.93 -1.16 -4.27
N LEU A 41 -6.06 -0.16 -4.43
CA LEU A 41 -4.65 -0.27 -4.08
C LEU A 41 -4.47 -0.42 -2.56
N ILE A 42 -5.19 0.37 -1.76
CA ILE A 42 -5.20 0.24 -0.30
C ILE A 42 -5.69 -1.15 0.12
N PHE A 43 -6.75 -1.66 -0.51
CA PHE A 43 -7.26 -3.01 -0.20
C PHE A 43 -6.22 -4.10 -0.48
N LYS A 44 -5.48 -3.98 -1.59
CA LYS A 44 -4.36 -4.89 -1.91
C LYS A 44 -3.18 -4.75 -0.94
N LEU A 45 -2.84 -3.52 -0.55
CA LEU A 45 -1.78 -3.23 0.44
C LEU A 45 -2.08 -3.88 1.79
N HIS A 46 -3.33 -3.81 2.26
CA HIS A 46 -3.74 -4.46 3.49
C HIS A 46 -3.62 -6.00 3.41
N GLY A 47 -3.80 -6.59 2.23
CA GLY A 47 -3.51 -8.01 1.98
C GLY A 47 -2.02 -8.34 2.05
N LEU A 48 -1.16 -7.48 1.48
CA LEU A 48 0.30 -7.65 1.48
C LEU A 48 0.90 -7.52 2.90
N GLN A 49 0.46 -6.55 3.70
CA GLN A 49 0.91 -6.40 5.09
C GLN A 49 0.62 -7.63 5.95
N LYS A 50 -0.54 -8.27 5.75
CA LYS A 50 -0.90 -9.50 6.46
C LYS A 50 -0.02 -10.68 6.07
N GLN A 51 0.42 -10.73 4.82
CA GLN A 51 1.30 -11.79 4.34
C GLN A 51 2.71 -11.67 4.94
N ASP A 52 3.21 -10.44 5.13
CA ASP A 52 4.49 -10.19 5.78
C ASP A 52 4.48 -10.63 7.27
N VAL A 53 3.39 -10.34 7.99
CA VAL A 53 3.20 -10.82 9.37
C VAL A 53 3.16 -12.35 9.43
N LEU A 54 2.51 -13.00 8.46
CA LEU A 54 2.44 -14.47 8.39
C LEU A 54 3.80 -15.11 8.05
N HIS A 55 4.61 -14.46 7.20
CA HIS A 55 5.93 -14.97 6.82
C HIS A 55 7.00 -14.72 7.91
N ASN A 56 6.86 -13.65 8.70
CA ASN A 56 7.72 -13.41 9.88
C ASN A 56 7.36 -14.27 11.09
N SER A 57 6.20 -14.94 11.08
CA SER A 57 5.84 -15.96 12.06
C SER A 57 6.46 -17.33 11.74
N GLY A 58 7.60 -17.32 11.06
CA GLY A 58 8.36 -18.50 10.69
C GLY A 58 8.61 -19.39 11.90
N ILE A 59 8.01 -20.57 11.85
CA ILE A 59 8.36 -21.72 12.67
C ILE A 59 9.88 -21.90 12.53
N GLU A 60 10.62 -21.62 13.60
CA GLU A 60 12.04 -21.96 13.69
C GLU A 60 12.14 -23.50 13.61
N PRO A 61 12.84 -24.08 12.61
CA PRO A 61 13.17 -25.50 12.67
C PRO A 61 14.21 -25.67 13.78
N HIS A 62 13.75 -26.13 14.94
CA HIS A 62 14.61 -26.53 16.06
C HIS A 62 15.49 -27.70 15.60
N ASN A 63 16.80 -27.49 15.70
CA ASN A 63 17.87 -28.44 15.36
C ASN A 63 17.82 -29.71 16.21
#